data_AF-K0XJ01-F1
#
_entry.id   AF-K0XJ01-F1
#
_cell.length_a   1.000
_cell.length_b   1.000
_cell.length_c   1.000
_cell.angle_alpha   90.00
_cell.angle_beta   90.00
_cell.angle_gamma   90.00
#
_symmetry.space_group_name_H-M   'P 1'
#
loop_
_entity.id
_entity.type
_entity.pdbx_description
1 polymer ?
#
loop_
_entity_poly.entity_id
_entity_poly.type
_entity_poly.pdbx_seq_one_letter_code
_entity_poly.pdbx_strand_id
1 'polypeptide(L)'
;MKRDIQISLLLIFSLCIVIYITNWNDSKENRKYRELQEKIRVYDLKNAEELPNYITWGIKNKFCASGIGRDQKSYYTIQDTNNNNNEESKVTYMLTVPTKYAVEVNLEMVSKRESDSTIGKTGSIVIEREMVEFAASVFDLETGELLNTIYIDRILKLHNLNVMPFDCTGFVTCNYNGKPCLAFDAEAMDGYDNSKSTIYIDLESSELFEEKYYNLKENIESKNKNNLDFLKKIDGFTEKNKRYSDLYDSDERYSVENFGFWEGYRKIHLMDVSNTIENNEKINYMFPDLKENYKKISNEYNNSFSLDIVLSGNPSDDEILNIIESDISK
;
A
#
# COMPACT_ATOMS: atom_id res chain seq x y z
N MET A 1 41.66 36.38 55.31
CA MET A 1 40.29 36.69 54.82
C MET A 1 40.24 37.12 53.36
N LYS A 2 40.75 38.30 52.92
CA LYS A 2 40.66 38.72 51.50
C LYS A 2 41.41 37.80 50.53
N ARG A 3 42.61 37.34 50.90
CA ARG A 3 43.44 36.45 50.08
C ARG A 3 42.85 35.04 49.95
N ASP A 4 42.24 34.52 51.01
CA ASP A 4 41.61 33.19 51.01
C ASP A 4 40.34 33.17 50.15
N ILE A 5 39.56 34.26 50.18
CA ILE A 5 38.39 34.43 49.30
C ILE A 5 38.82 34.51 47.83
N GLN A 6 39.92 35.20 47.52
CA GLN A 6 40.45 35.27 46.16
C GLN A 6 40.94 33.90 45.66
N ILE A 7 41.63 33.12 46.50
CA ILE A 7 42.10 31.77 46.15
C ILE A 7 40.90 30.83 45.92
N SER A 8 39.89 30.88 46.79
CA SER A 8 38.67 30.08 46.63
C SER A 8 37.90 30.42 45.35
N LEU A 9 37.77 31.70 45.00
CA LEU A 9 37.14 32.14 43.74
C LEU A 9 37.91 31.64 42.50
N LEU A 10 39.24 31.67 42.55
CA LEU A 10 40.10 31.22 41.45
C LEU A 10 40.02 29.70 41.26
N LEU A 11 39.94 28.93 42.35
CA LEU A 11 39.72 27.49 42.32
C LEU A 11 38.33 27.11 41.78
N ILE A 12 37.28 27.83 42.19
CA ILE A 12 35.92 27.63 41.67
C ILE A 12 35.88 27.93 40.17
N PHE A 13 36.49 29.04 39.73
CA PHE A 13 36.52 29.42 38.32
C PHE A 13 37.30 28.40 37.47
N SER A 14 38.43 27.91 37.97
CA SER A 14 39.20 26.83 37.33
C SER A 14 38.39 25.53 37.21
N LEU A 15 37.63 25.16 38.25
CA LEU A 15 36.77 23.98 38.24
C LEU A 15 35.64 24.11 37.22
N CYS A 16 35.00 25.29 37.14
CA CYS A 16 33.96 25.57 36.14
C CYS A 16 34.48 25.46 34.69
N ILE A 17 35.71 25.95 34.44
CA ILE A 17 36.35 25.82 33.11
C ILE A 17 36.61 24.36 32.76
N VAL A 18 37.12 23.56 33.71
CA VAL A 18 37.35 22.13 33.48
C VAL A 18 36.05 21.41 33.17
N ILE A 19 34.99 21.64 33.96
CA ILE A 19 33.66 21.05 33.72
C ILE A 19 33.12 21.44 32.34
N TYR A 20 33.25 22.71 31.95
CA TYR A 20 32.81 23.20 30.65
C TYR A 20 33.56 22.53 29.49
N ILE A 21 34.89 22.42 29.59
CA ILE A 21 35.72 21.78 28.56
C ILE A 21 35.41 20.28 28.45
N THR A 22 35.24 19.58 29.57
CA THR A 22 34.87 18.16 29.58
C THR A 22 33.51 17.95 28.92
N ASN A 23 32.48 18.70 29.34
CA ASN A 23 31.14 18.61 28.74
C ASN A 23 31.15 18.96 27.24
N TRP A 24 31.97 19.91 26.81
CA TRP A 24 32.13 20.27 25.40
C TRP A 24 32.79 19.16 24.58
N ASN A 25 33.84 18.53 25.12
CA ASN A 25 34.50 17.41 24.48
C ASN A 25 33.58 16.18 24.40
N ASP A 26 32.87 15.86 25.47
CA ASP A 26 31.87 14.78 25.49
C ASP A 26 30.74 15.05 24.48
N SER A 27 30.29 16.30 24.37
CA SER A 27 29.30 16.71 23.35
C SER A 27 29.84 16.52 21.92
N LYS A 28 31.11 16.85 21.69
CA LYS A 28 31.76 16.71 20.38
C LYS A 28 32.03 15.25 20.02
N GLU A 29 32.43 14.41 20.97
CA GLU A 29 32.57 12.97 20.76
C GLU A 29 31.21 12.32 20.50
N ASN A 30 30.18 12.67 21.27
CA ASN A 30 28.80 12.23 21.01
C ASN A 30 28.28 12.67 19.64
N ARG A 31 28.68 13.85 19.16
CA ARG A 31 28.36 14.30 17.79
C ARG A 31 29.07 13.44 16.74
N LYS A 32 30.39 13.22 16.88
CA LYS A 32 31.15 12.37 15.95
C LYS A 32 30.63 10.93 15.93
N TYR A 33 30.26 10.39 17.09
CA TYR A 33 29.67 9.07 17.21
C TYR A 33 28.34 8.99 16.46
N ARG A 34 27.45 9.97 16.65
CA ARG A 34 26.19 10.05 15.88
C ARG A 34 26.42 10.18 14.37
N GLU A 35 27.38 11.02 13.95
CA GLU A 35 27.75 11.16 12.54
C GLU A 35 28.32 9.86 11.95
N LEU A 36 29.06 9.07 12.74
CA LEU A 36 29.56 7.75 12.32
C LEU A 36 28.43 6.72 12.24
N GLN A 37 27.55 6.67 13.24
CA GLN A 37 26.38 5.79 13.26
C GLN A 37 25.47 6.07 12.06
N GLU A 38 25.24 7.34 11.73
CA GLU A 38 24.45 7.72 10.57
C GLU A 38 25.11 7.30 9.25
N LYS A 39 26.44 7.41 9.15
CA LYS A 39 27.18 6.91 7.97
C LYS A 39 27.09 5.39 7.82
N ILE A 40 27.16 4.65 8.92
CA ILE A 40 27.00 3.19 8.93
C ILE A 40 25.56 2.83 8.53
N ARG A 41 24.56 3.49 9.13
CA ARG A 41 23.14 3.33 8.78
C ARG A 41 22.89 3.51 7.28
N VAL A 42 23.35 4.63 6.72
CA VAL A 42 23.22 4.93 5.27
C VAL A 42 23.96 3.92 4.39
N TYR A 43 25.12 3.42 4.84
CA TYR A 43 25.85 2.39 4.13
C TYR A 43 25.09 1.06 4.13
N ASP A 44 24.58 0.64 5.29
CA ASP A 44 23.85 -0.62 5.43
C ASP A 44 22.56 -0.61 4.61
N LEU A 45 21.80 0.50 4.63
CA LEU A 45 20.57 0.65 3.85
C LEU A 45 20.81 0.51 2.34
N LYS A 46 21.93 1.03 1.83
CA LYS A 46 22.30 0.89 0.41
C LYS A 46 22.70 -0.53 0.02
N ASN A 47 23.09 -1.35 0.99
CA ASN A 47 23.52 -2.73 0.77
C ASN A 47 22.57 -3.71 1.48
N ALA A 48 21.32 -3.30 1.71
CA ALA A 48 20.34 -4.06 2.50
C ALA A 48 20.11 -5.47 1.95
N GLU A 49 20.14 -5.64 0.62
CA GLU A 49 20.00 -6.94 -0.05
C GLU A 49 21.13 -7.94 0.31
N GLU A 50 22.29 -7.45 0.74
CA GLU A 50 23.44 -8.29 1.11
C GLU A 50 23.54 -8.54 2.63
N LEU A 51 22.67 -7.92 3.43
CA LEU A 51 22.73 -7.98 4.89
C LEU A 51 21.61 -8.87 5.46
N PRO A 52 21.94 -9.87 6.29
CA PRO A 52 20.97 -10.90 6.73
C PRO A 52 19.86 -10.38 7.64
N ASN A 53 20.05 -9.20 8.24
CA ASN A 53 19.08 -8.60 9.17
C ASN A 53 18.28 -7.45 8.51
N TYR A 54 18.49 -7.20 7.22
CA TYR A 54 17.75 -6.21 6.47
C TYR A 54 16.77 -6.89 5.53
N ILE A 55 15.56 -6.35 5.46
CA ILE A 55 14.49 -6.84 4.60
C ILE A 55 13.94 -5.65 3.83
N THR A 56 13.92 -5.77 2.50
CA THR A 56 13.14 -4.91 1.61
C THR A 56 11.72 -5.44 1.55
N TRP A 57 10.75 -4.57 1.76
CA TRP A 57 9.33 -4.89 1.77
C TRP A 57 8.55 -3.66 1.32
N GLY A 58 7.26 -3.83 1.07
CA GLY A 58 6.41 -2.76 0.56
C GLY A 58 5.47 -3.31 -0.51
N ILE A 59 4.69 -2.43 -1.13
CA ILE A 59 3.67 -2.79 -2.10
C ILE A 59 4.15 -2.43 -3.49
N LYS A 60 3.92 -3.35 -4.43
CA LYS A 60 4.07 -3.09 -5.86
C LYS A 60 2.83 -3.53 -6.61
N ASN A 61 2.13 -2.56 -7.18
CA ASN A 61 1.06 -2.81 -8.13
C ASN A 61 1.59 -2.63 -9.54
N LYS A 62 1.00 -3.32 -10.51
CA LYS A 62 1.37 -3.13 -11.91
C LYS A 62 0.13 -3.16 -12.79
N PHE A 63 -0.28 -1.98 -13.22
CA PHE A 63 -1.41 -1.81 -14.13
C PHE A 63 -1.07 -2.36 -15.52
N CYS A 64 -1.97 -3.15 -16.11
CA CYS A 64 -1.77 -3.72 -17.45
C CYS A 64 -2.80 -3.22 -18.45
N ALA A 65 -4.08 -3.21 -18.07
CA ALA A 65 -5.16 -2.80 -18.96
C ALA A 65 -6.40 -2.43 -18.15
N SER A 66 -7.31 -1.70 -18.77
CA SER A 66 -8.64 -1.41 -18.26
C SER A 66 -9.64 -1.36 -19.40
N GLY A 67 -10.92 -1.22 -19.03
CA GLY A 67 -11.95 -0.85 -19.99
C GLY A 67 -13.25 -0.50 -19.29
N ILE A 68 -14.04 0.33 -19.96
CA ILE A 68 -15.37 0.74 -19.50
C ILE A 68 -16.42 -0.21 -20.07
N GLY A 69 -17.39 -0.57 -19.24
CA GLY A 69 -18.50 -1.44 -19.62
C GLY A 69 -19.49 -0.74 -20.54
N ARG A 70 -20.38 -1.54 -21.15
CA ARG A 70 -21.44 -1.02 -22.03
C ARG A 70 -22.35 0.00 -21.37
N ASP A 71 -22.52 -0.08 -20.06
CA ASP A 71 -23.33 0.85 -19.26
C ASP A 71 -22.66 2.20 -19.01
N GLN A 72 -21.40 2.38 -19.46
CA GLN A 72 -20.58 3.57 -19.29
C GLN A 72 -20.29 3.92 -17.83
N LYS A 73 -20.47 2.98 -16.90
CA LYS A 73 -20.35 3.23 -15.46
C LYS A 73 -19.61 2.13 -14.71
N SER A 74 -19.83 0.89 -15.11
CA SER A 74 -19.06 -0.25 -14.64
C SER A 74 -17.78 -0.36 -15.44
N TYR A 75 -16.74 -0.93 -14.88
CA TYR A 75 -15.44 -1.02 -15.53
C TYR A 75 -14.65 -2.22 -15.02
N TYR A 76 -13.56 -2.52 -15.71
CA TYR A 76 -12.60 -3.51 -15.25
C TYR A 76 -11.17 -2.97 -15.28
N THR A 77 -10.30 -3.57 -14.47
CA THR A 77 -8.85 -3.40 -14.51
C THR A 77 -8.16 -4.74 -14.45
N ILE A 78 -7.12 -4.92 -15.25
CA ILE A 78 -6.22 -6.06 -15.22
C ILE A 78 -4.88 -5.59 -14.69
N GLN A 79 -4.33 -6.34 -13.76
CA GLN A 79 -3.01 -6.09 -13.19
C GLN A 79 -2.17 -7.35 -13.19
N ASP A 80 -0.86 -7.16 -13.32
CA ASP A 80 0.14 -8.21 -13.24
C ASP A 80 0.27 -8.68 -11.79
N THR A 81 0.20 -10.00 -11.57
CA THR A 81 0.41 -10.63 -10.26
C THR A 81 1.72 -11.40 -10.20
N ASN A 82 2.52 -11.36 -11.28
CA ASN A 82 3.78 -12.06 -11.37
C ASN A 82 4.81 -11.41 -10.45
N ASN A 83 5.35 -12.23 -9.54
CA ASN A 83 6.21 -11.80 -8.45
C ASN A 83 7.66 -12.17 -8.78
N ASN A 84 8.56 -11.19 -8.81
CA ASN A 84 9.98 -11.49 -8.56
C ASN A 84 10.17 -11.70 -7.05
N ASN A 85 9.84 -12.91 -6.58
CA ASN A 85 10.17 -13.64 -5.32
C ASN A 85 10.66 -12.98 -4.00
N ASN A 86 10.84 -11.67 -3.84
CA ASN A 86 11.49 -11.09 -2.65
C ASN A 86 10.68 -10.04 -1.87
N GLU A 87 9.46 -9.68 -2.30
CA GLU A 87 8.69 -8.62 -1.62
C GLU A 87 7.62 -9.21 -0.68
N GLU A 88 7.70 -8.87 0.62
CA GLU A 88 6.79 -9.33 1.69
C GLU A 88 5.39 -8.69 1.64
N SER A 89 5.10 -7.75 0.74
CA SER A 89 3.77 -7.14 0.71
C SER A 89 3.20 -7.04 -0.71
N LYS A 90 2.03 -7.64 -0.88
CA LYS A 90 1.32 -7.75 -2.14
C LYS A 90 0.00 -7.04 -1.96
N VAL A 91 -0.29 -6.06 -2.79
CA VAL A 91 -1.68 -5.66 -2.98
C VAL A 91 -2.18 -6.44 -4.17
N THR A 92 -3.16 -7.28 -3.90
CA THR A 92 -3.78 -8.11 -4.92
C THR A 92 -4.89 -7.37 -5.63
N TYR A 93 -5.08 -6.07 -5.46
CA TYR A 93 -6.18 -5.33 -6.10
C TYR A 93 -5.75 -3.95 -6.63
N MET A 94 -6.37 -3.52 -7.72
CA MET A 94 -6.12 -2.22 -8.30
C MET A 94 -6.93 -1.15 -7.56
N LEU A 95 -6.27 -0.05 -7.21
CA LEU A 95 -6.96 1.13 -6.71
C LEU A 95 -7.53 1.90 -7.88
N THR A 96 -8.78 2.35 -7.77
CA THR A 96 -9.44 3.06 -8.86
C THR A 96 -10.29 4.21 -8.32
N VAL A 97 -10.37 5.29 -9.08
CA VAL A 97 -11.42 6.31 -8.94
C VAL A 97 -12.49 5.97 -9.96
N PRO A 98 -13.74 5.71 -9.55
CA PRO A 98 -14.76 5.19 -10.46
C PRO A 98 -14.86 5.97 -11.76
N THR A 99 -14.81 5.25 -12.89
CA THR A 99 -14.92 5.78 -14.26
C THR A 99 -13.89 6.84 -14.66
N LYS A 100 -12.85 7.08 -13.84
CA LYS A 100 -11.84 8.11 -14.11
C LYS A 100 -10.43 7.53 -14.18
N TYR A 101 -9.96 6.95 -13.08
CA TYR A 101 -8.54 6.64 -12.93
C TYR A 101 -8.31 5.22 -12.42
N ALA A 102 -7.29 4.56 -12.95
CA ALA A 102 -6.59 3.49 -12.24
C ALA A 102 -5.35 4.09 -11.54
N VAL A 103 -5.05 3.61 -10.34
CA VAL A 103 -4.00 4.14 -9.48
C VAL A 103 -3.08 3.00 -9.07
N GLU A 104 -1.90 2.98 -9.67
CA GLU A 104 -0.83 2.08 -9.30
C GLU A 104 -0.04 2.70 -8.15
N VAL A 105 0.08 2.00 -7.03
CA VAL A 105 0.85 2.46 -5.87
C VAL A 105 2.07 1.56 -5.72
N ASN A 106 3.24 2.20 -5.66
CA ASN A 106 4.52 1.55 -5.45
C ASN A 106 5.17 2.18 -4.21
N LEU A 107 5.38 1.38 -3.18
CA LEU A 107 6.07 1.74 -1.95
C LEU A 107 7.16 0.71 -1.73
N GLU A 108 8.39 1.18 -1.55
CA GLU A 108 9.52 0.38 -1.14
C GLU A 108 10.05 0.88 0.20
N MET A 109 10.18 -0.05 1.13
CA MET A 109 10.67 0.15 2.48
C MET A 109 11.83 -0.81 2.74
N VAL A 110 12.85 -0.32 3.41
CA VAL A 110 13.91 -1.17 3.96
C VAL A 110 13.76 -1.16 5.47
N SER A 111 13.79 -2.34 6.07
CA SER A 111 13.76 -2.48 7.53
C SER A 111 14.91 -3.32 8.04
N LYS A 112 15.54 -2.85 9.12
CA LYS A 112 16.40 -3.68 9.95
C LYS A 112 15.53 -4.43 10.95
N ARG A 113 15.60 -5.75 10.96
CA ARG A 113 14.84 -6.60 11.87
C ARG A 113 15.77 -7.44 12.74
N GLU A 114 15.35 -7.67 13.98
CA GLU A 114 16.02 -8.59 14.90
C GLU A 114 15.03 -9.69 15.33
N SER A 115 15.52 -10.89 15.58
CA SER A 115 14.67 -12.00 16.04
C SER A 115 14.04 -11.68 17.39
N ASP A 116 12.71 -11.77 17.49
CA ASP A 116 12.00 -11.69 18.77
C ASP A 116 12.13 -13.06 19.47
N SER A 117 13.00 -13.16 20.48
CA SER A 117 13.17 -14.38 21.28
C SER A 117 12.28 -14.43 22.53
N THR A 118 11.28 -13.56 22.63
CA THR A 118 10.37 -13.51 23.79
C THR A 118 9.45 -14.75 23.80
N ILE A 119 9.33 -15.42 24.95
CA ILE A 119 8.57 -16.67 25.10
C ILE A 119 7.13 -16.51 24.58
N GLY A 120 6.74 -17.35 23.61
CA GLY A 120 5.39 -17.36 23.02
C GLY A 120 5.20 -16.41 21.82
N LYS A 121 6.23 -15.64 21.43
CA LYS A 121 6.24 -14.86 20.18
C LYS A 121 7.30 -15.43 19.24
N THR A 122 6.86 -15.88 18.08
CA THR A 122 7.73 -16.16 16.93
C THR A 122 7.54 -15.02 15.94
N GLY A 123 8.59 -14.24 15.70
CA GLY A 123 8.56 -13.12 14.76
C GLY A 123 9.86 -12.32 14.78
N SER A 124 9.90 -11.21 14.04
CA SER A 124 11.03 -10.28 14.04
C SER A 124 10.56 -8.91 14.53
N ILE A 125 11.34 -8.29 15.41
CA ILE A 125 11.15 -6.91 15.87
C ILE A 125 11.76 -5.99 14.82
N VAL A 126 11.00 -5.01 14.36
CA VAL A 126 11.57 -3.97 13.48
C VAL A 126 12.30 -2.94 14.34
N ILE A 127 13.59 -2.78 14.10
CA ILE A 127 14.48 -1.88 14.85
C ILE A 127 14.60 -0.54 14.13
N GLU A 128 14.70 -0.57 12.81
CA GLU A 128 14.81 0.62 11.96
C GLU A 128 14.01 0.41 10.68
N ARG A 129 13.44 1.49 10.14
CA ARG A 129 12.75 1.51 8.84
C ARG A 129 13.16 2.75 8.07
N GLU A 130 13.27 2.61 6.76
CA GLU A 130 13.43 3.73 5.84
C GLU A 130 12.52 3.52 4.63
N MET A 131 11.84 4.60 4.23
CA MET A 131 11.08 4.64 2.97
C MET A 131 12.04 5.01 1.84
N VAL A 132 12.29 4.06 0.95
CA VAL A 132 13.21 4.20 -0.19
C VAL A 132 12.52 4.88 -1.35
N GLU A 133 11.33 4.39 -1.70
CA GLU A 133 10.50 4.92 -2.78
C GLU A 133 9.04 4.92 -2.35
N PHE A 134 8.31 5.97 -2.70
CA PHE A 134 6.86 5.96 -2.59
C PHE A 134 6.25 6.83 -3.68
N ALA A 135 5.58 6.19 -4.64
CA ALA A 135 4.97 6.85 -5.78
C ALA A 135 3.58 6.28 -6.10
N ALA A 136 2.75 7.12 -6.71
CA ALA A 136 1.48 6.72 -7.30
C ALA A 136 1.43 7.12 -8.77
N SER A 137 1.22 6.15 -9.66
CA SER A 137 1.00 6.40 -11.09
C SER A 137 -0.50 6.38 -11.37
N VAL A 138 -0.98 7.43 -12.04
CA VAL A 138 -2.39 7.66 -12.36
C VAL A 138 -2.58 7.41 -13.85
N PHE A 139 -3.43 6.46 -14.17
CA PHE A 139 -3.78 6.08 -15.54
C PHE A 139 -5.22 6.49 -15.83
N ASP A 140 -5.48 6.94 -17.04
CA ASP A 140 -6.83 7.11 -17.54
C ASP A 140 -7.50 5.75 -17.67
N LEU A 141 -8.67 5.58 -17.06
CA LEU A 141 -9.33 4.28 -16.98
C LEU A 141 -9.95 3.84 -18.32
N GLU A 142 -10.31 4.79 -19.19
CA GLU A 142 -10.93 4.49 -20.48
C GLU A 142 -9.89 4.04 -21.50
N THR A 143 -8.77 4.74 -21.57
CA THR A 143 -7.71 4.54 -22.58
C THR A 143 -6.55 3.68 -22.07
N GLY A 144 -6.36 3.61 -20.75
CA GLY A 144 -5.20 2.97 -20.12
C GLY A 144 -3.91 3.82 -20.20
N GLU A 145 -3.98 5.07 -20.68
CA GLU A 145 -2.80 5.93 -20.81
C GLU A 145 -2.32 6.46 -19.45
N LEU A 146 -1.00 6.47 -19.24
CA LEU A 146 -0.40 7.10 -18.07
C LEU A 146 -0.59 8.63 -18.14
N LEU A 147 -1.32 9.19 -17.18
CA LEU A 147 -1.57 10.62 -17.07
C LEU A 147 -0.50 11.33 -16.24
N ASN A 148 -0.12 10.75 -15.11
CA ASN A 148 0.82 11.37 -14.17
C ASN A 148 1.48 10.32 -13.26
N THR A 149 2.66 10.66 -12.73
CA THR A 149 3.30 9.93 -11.63
C THR A 149 3.61 10.90 -10.50
N ILE A 150 3.04 10.63 -9.34
CA ILE A 150 3.15 11.46 -8.14
C ILE A 150 4.19 10.83 -7.22
N TYR A 151 5.33 11.52 -7.03
CA TYR A 151 6.39 11.09 -6.12
C TYR A 151 6.09 11.54 -4.69
N ILE A 152 5.34 10.72 -3.96
CA ILE A 152 4.79 11.03 -2.62
C ILE A 152 5.92 11.18 -1.59
N ASP A 153 6.97 10.36 -1.65
CA ASP A 153 8.13 10.50 -0.78
C ASP A 153 8.76 11.91 -0.86
N ARG A 154 8.79 12.50 -2.06
CA ARG A 154 9.31 13.86 -2.30
C ARG A 154 8.36 14.92 -1.77
N ILE A 155 7.04 14.72 -1.92
CA ILE A 155 6.02 15.63 -1.39
C ILE A 155 6.11 15.67 0.14
N LEU A 156 6.19 14.52 0.80
CA LEU A 156 6.34 14.45 2.26
C LEU A 156 7.60 15.20 2.72
N LYS A 157 8.74 14.99 2.06
CA LYS A 157 9.99 15.73 2.32
C LYS A 157 9.86 17.23 2.11
N LEU A 158 9.20 17.68 1.03
CA LEU A 158 8.97 19.10 0.73
C LEU A 158 8.11 19.80 1.80
N HIS A 159 7.16 19.08 2.38
CA HIS A 159 6.31 19.56 3.47
C HIS A 159 6.94 19.39 4.87
N ASN A 160 8.19 18.93 4.95
CA ASN A 160 8.90 18.61 6.20
C ASN A 160 8.14 17.60 7.08
N LEU A 161 7.40 16.67 6.47
CA LEU A 161 6.71 15.59 7.18
C LEU A 161 7.64 14.39 7.31
N ASN A 162 7.98 14.05 8.56
CA ASN A 162 8.79 12.87 8.90
C ASN A 162 7.90 11.67 9.25
N VAL A 163 7.12 11.23 8.27
CA VAL A 163 6.08 10.22 8.43
C VAL A 163 6.20 9.16 7.34
N MET A 164 5.66 7.97 7.61
CA MET A 164 5.61 6.88 6.65
C MET A 164 4.26 6.14 6.75
N PRO A 165 3.81 5.44 5.69
CA PRO A 165 2.60 4.63 5.77
C PRO A 165 2.64 3.61 6.91
N PHE A 166 1.59 3.58 7.73
CA PHE A 166 1.45 2.69 8.89
C PHE A 166 1.28 1.21 8.47
N ASP A 167 0.53 0.98 7.39
CA ASP A 167 0.22 -0.34 6.85
C ASP A 167 0.30 -0.26 5.31
N CYS A 168 1.18 -1.05 4.70
CA CYS A 168 1.35 -1.14 3.26
C CYS A 168 0.12 -1.69 2.50
N THR A 169 -0.90 -2.18 3.21
CA THR A 169 -2.18 -2.62 2.65
C THR A 169 -3.30 -1.59 2.86
N GLY A 170 -3.03 -0.47 3.55
CA GLY A 170 -4.00 0.54 3.95
C GLY A 170 -4.25 1.67 2.95
N PHE A 171 -3.83 1.50 1.69
CA PHE A 171 -4.02 2.50 0.64
C PHE A 171 -5.43 2.44 0.07
N VAL A 172 -6.04 3.61 -0.15
CA VAL A 172 -7.43 3.70 -0.62
C VAL A 172 -7.60 4.89 -1.55
N THR A 173 -8.57 4.85 -2.45
CA THR A 173 -9.02 6.04 -3.18
C THR A 173 -10.31 6.57 -2.56
N CYS A 174 -10.48 7.88 -2.56
CA CYS A 174 -11.68 8.51 -2.03
C CYS A 174 -11.95 9.86 -2.70
N ASN A 175 -13.14 10.41 -2.42
CA ASN A 175 -13.45 11.81 -2.67
C ASN A 175 -13.22 12.59 -1.38
N TYR A 176 -12.16 13.41 -1.35
CA TYR A 176 -11.88 14.32 -0.25
C TYR A 176 -12.18 15.75 -0.70
N ASN A 177 -13.24 16.36 -0.15
CA ASN A 177 -13.65 17.73 -0.47
C ASN A 177 -13.84 18.02 -1.98
N GLY A 178 -14.39 17.06 -2.72
CA GLY A 178 -14.61 17.16 -4.17
C GLY A 178 -13.41 16.74 -5.02
N LYS A 179 -12.29 16.36 -4.40
CA LYS A 179 -11.05 15.96 -5.08
C LYS A 179 -10.87 14.43 -5.05
N PRO A 180 -10.48 13.80 -6.16
CA PRO A 180 -10.11 12.39 -6.17
C PRO A 180 -8.73 12.23 -5.53
N CYS A 181 -8.67 11.58 -4.38
CA CYS A 181 -7.43 11.44 -3.63
C CYS A 181 -7.02 9.97 -3.47
N LEU A 182 -5.71 9.74 -3.43
CA LEU A 182 -5.12 8.60 -2.73
C LEU A 182 -5.01 8.95 -1.25
N ALA A 183 -5.49 8.08 -0.37
CA ALA A 183 -5.39 8.26 1.08
C ALA A 183 -4.69 7.08 1.74
N PHE A 184 -3.95 7.36 2.80
CA PHE A 184 -3.29 6.37 3.65
C PHE A 184 -3.10 6.90 5.07
N ASP A 185 -3.11 5.99 6.04
CA ASP A 185 -2.75 6.32 7.41
C ASP A 185 -1.23 6.30 7.56
N ALA A 186 -0.69 7.34 8.20
CA ALA A 186 0.74 7.53 8.40
C ALA A 186 1.09 7.55 9.89
N GLU A 187 2.28 7.07 10.22
CA GLU A 187 2.90 7.18 11.55
C GLU A 187 4.20 7.97 11.48
N ALA A 188 4.55 8.65 12.57
CA ALA A 188 5.83 9.32 12.69
C ALA A 188 6.98 8.30 12.62
N MET A 189 8.06 8.67 11.93
CA MET A 189 9.26 7.83 11.85
C MET A 189 10.12 7.92 13.12
N ASP A 190 9.87 8.89 13.99
CA ASP A 190 10.60 9.08 15.23
C ASP A 190 10.09 8.10 16.29
N GLY A 191 10.90 7.10 16.68
CA GLY A 191 10.51 6.00 17.57
C GLY A 191 10.06 6.36 19.00
N TYR A 192 9.93 7.65 19.32
CA TYR A 192 9.35 8.16 20.56
C TYR A 192 7.98 8.85 20.35
N ASP A 193 7.62 9.17 19.11
CA ASP A 193 6.34 9.79 18.76
C ASP A 193 5.43 8.74 18.12
N ASN A 194 4.32 8.42 18.80
CA ASN A 194 3.29 7.52 18.29
C ASN A 194 2.15 8.29 17.62
N SER A 195 2.39 9.54 17.20
CA SER A 195 1.42 10.33 16.48
C SER A 195 1.08 9.64 15.15
N LYS A 196 -0.22 9.71 14.83
CA LYS A 196 -0.77 9.20 13.59
C LYS A 196 -1.57 10.31 12.92
N SER A 197 -1.53 10.33 11.61
CA SER A 197 -2.37 11.19 10.78
C SER A 197 -2.90 10.41 9.59
N THR A 198 -3.91 10.95 8.94
CA THR A 198 -4.39 10.44 7.65
C THR A 198 -3.97 11.44 6.59
N ILE A 199 -3.23 10.98 5.59
CA ILE A 199 -2.70 11.80 4.51
C ILE A 199 -3.53 11.55 3.26
N TYR A 200 -3.87 12.63 2.56
CA TYR A 200 -4.56 12.62 1.28
C TYR A 200 -3.67 13.30 0.24
N ILE A 201 -3.48 12.65 -0.90
CA ILE A 201 -2.77 13.18 -2.06
C ILE A 201 -3.79 13.33 -3.19
N ASP A 202 -4.03 14.57 -3.64
CA ASP A 202 -4.86 14.84 -4.80
C ASP A 202 -4.22 14.23 -6.05
N LEU A 203 -4.95 13.34 -6.71
CA LEU A 203 -4.45 12.61 -7.88
C LEU A 203 -4.32 13.52 -9.12
N GLU A 204 -5.01 14.66 -9.14
CA GLU A 204 -5.00 15.60 -10.27
C GLU A 204 -3.91 16.67 -10.08
N SER A 205 -3.79 17.23 -8.87
CA SER A 205 -2.86 18.35 -8.61
C SER A 205 -1.59 17.98 -7.83
N SER A 206 -1.50 16.76 -7.29
CA SER A 206 -0.44 16.33 -6.36
C SER A 206 -0.40 17.12 -5.04
N GLU A 207 -1.45 17.88 -4.71
CA GLU A 207 -1.55 18.60 -3.45
C GLU A 207 -1.72 17.62 -2.27
N LEU A 208 -1.03 17.91 -1.15
CA LEU A 208 -1.10 17.14 0.08
C LEU A 208 -2.04 17.79 1.08
N PHE A 209 -2.91 16.98 1.68
CA PHE A 209 -3.71 17.34 2.85
C PHE A 209 -3.40 16.36 3.99
N GLU A 210 -3.19 16.91 5.18
CA GLU A 210 -3.00 16.13 6.40
C GLU A 210 -4.18 16.37 7.33
N GLU A 211 -4.79 15.29 7.81
CA GLU A 211 -5.90 15.31 8.75
C GLU A 211 -5.57 14.49 9.99
N LYS A 212 -6.38 14.68 11.04
CA LYS A 212 -6.32 13.81 12.22
C LYS A 212 -6.60 12.36 11.83
N TYR A 213 -5.88 11.44 12.47
CA TYR A 213 -6.02 10.00 12.25
C TYR A 213 -7.47 9.54 12.28
N TYR A 214 -7.89 8.90 11.19
CA TYR A 214 -9.27 8.45 10.96
C TYR A 214 -9.43 6.92 10.97
N ASN A 215 -8.33 6.16 10.87
CA ASN A 215 -8.31 4.69 10.70
C ASN A 215 -9.09 4.25 9.45
N LEU A 216 -8.48 4.43 8.28
CA LEU A 216 -9.09 4.12 6.98
C LEU A 216 -9.48 2.64 6.87
N LYS A 217 -8.62 1.74 7.35
CA LYS A 217 -8.81 0.29 7.27
C LYS A 217 -10.06 -0.16 8.03
N GLU A 218 -10.19 0.24 9.29
CA GLU A 218 -11.36 -0.10 10.11
C GLU A 218 -12.66 0.41 9.49
N ASN A 219 -12.64 1.61 8.87
CA ASN A 219 -13.79 2.15 8.17
C ASN A 219 -14.23 1.26 7.00
N ILE A 220 -13.29 0.82 6.17
CA ILE A 220 -13.56 -0.06 5.02
C ILE A 220 -14.05 -1.42 5.50
N GLU A 221 -13.40 -2.03 6.48
CA GLU A 221 -13.80 -3.31 7.05
C GLU A 221 -15.23 -3.24 7.62
N SER A 222 -15.59 -2.14 8.29
CA SER A 222 -16.93 -1.94 8.83
C SER A 222 -18.02 -1.93 7.74
N LYS A 223 -17.71 -1.38 6.55
CA LYS A 223 -18.62 -1.38 5.39
C LYS A 223 -18.79 -2.77 4.76
N ASN A 224 -17.81 -3.66 4.96
CA ASN A 224 -17.83 -5.02 4.44
C ASN A 224 -18.28 -6.08 5.46
N LYS A 225 -18.54 -5.67 6.72
CA LYS A 225 -18.84 -6.59 7.83
C LYS A 225 -20.02 -7.54 7.57
N ASN A 226 -21.00 -7.12 6.78
CA ASN A 226 -22.19 -7.92 6.48
C ASN A 226 -22.03 -8.83 5.25
N ASN A 227 -20.88 -8.78 4.55
CA ASN A 227 -20.66 -9.57 3.34
C ASN A 227 -20.32 -11.04 3.65
N LEU A 228 -20.07 -11.41 4.91
CA LEU A 228 -19.57 -12.75 5.27
C LEU A 228 -20.49 -13.88 4.78
N ASP A 229 -21.81 -13.75 4.95
CA ASP A 229 -22.75 -14.79 4.53
C ASP A 229 -22.85 -14.88 3.00
N PHE A 230 -22.63 -13.77 2.30
CA PHE A 230 -22.57 -13.75 0.85
C PHE A 230 -21.27 -14.38 0.32
N LEU A 231 -20.12 -14.05 0.91
CA LEU A 231 -18.84 -14.67 0.57
C LEU A 231 -18.89 -16.19 0.77
N LYS A 232 -19.46 -16.68 1.88
CA LYS A 232 -19.68 -18.13 2.08
C LYS A 232 -20.53 -18.78 1.00
N LYS A 233 -21.52 -18.07 0.42
CA LYS A 233 -22.30 -18.57 -0.71
C LYS A 233 -21.44 -18.66 -1.97
N ILE A 234 -20.59 -17.67 -2.23
CA ILE A 234 -19.63 -17.68 -3.35
C ILE A 234 -18.64 -18.84 -3.18
N ASP A 235 -18.06 -19.01 -1.99
CA ASP A 235 -17.11 -20.07 -1.70
C ASP A 235 -17.75 -21.44 -1.93
N GLY A 236 -18.93 -21.67 -1.34
CA GLY A 236 -19.66 -22.93 -1.50
C GLY A 236 -20.15 -23.18 -2.92
N PHE A 237 -20.42 -22.14 -3.72
CA PHE A 237 -20.69 -22.27 -5.15
C PHE A 237 -19.43 -22.63 -5.93
N THR A 238 -18.33 -21.95 -5.66
CA THR A 238 -17.04 -22.13 -6.34
C THR A 238 -16.46 -23.52 -6.06
N GLU A 239 -16.53 -23.99 -4.81
CA GLU A 239 -16.06 -25.32 -4.41
C GLU A 239 -16.82 -26.43 -5.15
N LYS A 240 -18.15 -26.35 -5.24
CA LYS A 240 -18.98 -27.32 -5.96
C LYS A 240 -18.71 -27.37 -7.46
N ASN A 241 -18.23 -26.26 -8.00
CA ASN A 241 -18.01 -26.07 -9.43
C ASN A 241 -16.52 -25.99 -9.78
N LYS A 242 -15.62 -26.42 -8.88
CA LYS A 242 -14.17 -26.40 -9.11
C LYS A 242 -13.83 -27.29 -10.32
N ARG A 243 -13.22 -26.69 -11.34
CA ARG A 243 -12.74 -27.39 -12.53
C ARG A 243 -11.35 -27.96 -12.25
N TYR A 244 -10.99 -29.01 -12.97
CA TYR A 244 -9.64 -29.60 -12.89
C TYR A 244 -8.54 -28.62 -13.33
N SER A 245 -8.88 -27.64 -14.17
CA SER A 245 -7.97 -26.60 -14.66
C SER A 245 -7.83 -25.39 -13.74
N ASP A 246 -8.62 -25.30 -12.67
CA ASP A 246 -8.58 -24.14 -11.78
C ASP A 246 -7.33 -24.21 -10.89
N LEU A 247 -6.53 -23.13 -10.88
CA LEU A 247 -5.24 -23.06 -10.19
C LEU A 247 -5.34 -22.62 -8.72
N TYR A 248 -6.45 -21.98 -8.35
CA TYR A 248 -6.67 -21.38 -7.03
C TYR A 248 -7.74 -22.14 -6.25
N ASP A 249 -7.65 -22.08 -4.92
CA ASP A 249 -8.71 -22.59 -4.07
C ASP A 249 -9.97 -21.71 -4.13
N SER A 250 -11.11 -22.24 -3.67
CA SER A 250 -12.41 -21.62 -3.88
C SER A 250 -12.53 -20.24 -3.24
N ASP A 251 -11.87 -20.06 -2.09
CA ASP A 251 -11.81 -18.82 -1.30
C ASP A 251 -10.80 -17.80 -1.86
N GLU A 252 -9.91 -18.21 -2.76
CA GLU A 252 -8.94 -17.33 -3.40
C GLU A 252 -9.38 -16.86 -4.80
N ARG A 253 -10.34 -17.57 -5.41
CA ARG A 253 -10.74 -17.33 -6.79
C ARG A 253 -11.59 -16.09 -6.96
N TYR A 254 -12.48 -15.82 -6.02
CA TYR A 254 -13.40 -14.69 -6.03
C TYR A 254 -13.43 -14.01 -4.67
N SER A 255 -13.30 -12.69 -4.67
CA SER A 255 -13.62 -11.86 -3.51
C SER A 255 -14.57 -10.74 -3.92
N VAL A 256 -15.56 -10.44 -3.07
CA VAL A 256 -16.53 -9.37 -3.33
C VAL A 256 -16.61 -8.42 -2.15
N GLU A 257 -16.46 -7.13 -2.44
CA GLU A 257 -16.52 -6.07 -1.44
C GLU A 257 -17.30 -4.85 -1.92
N ASN A 258 -17.82 -4.09 -0.95
CA ASN A 258 -18.22 -2.71 -1.18
C ASN A 258 -16.97 -1.89 -1.49
N PHE A 259 -17.05 -1.02 -2.50
CA PHE A 259 -15.86 -0.39 -3.05
C PHE A 259 -15.38 0.82 -2.22
N GLY A 260 -14.75 0.53 -1.08
CA GLY A 260 -14.07 1.51 -0.23
C GLY A 260 -14.95 2.72 0.15
N PHE A 261 -14.53 3.91 -0.27
CA PHE A 261 -15.23 5.18 -0.02
C PHE A 261 -16.20 5.58 -1.13
N TRP A 262 -16.37 4.75 -2.15
CA TRP A 262 -17.23 5.02 -3.30
C TRP A 262 -18.58 4.32 -3.12
N GLU A 263 -19.52 5.01 -2.48
CA GLU A 263 -20.91 4.54 -2.35
C GLU A 263 -21.54 4.30 -3.73
N GLY A 264 -22.40 3.29 -3.85
CA GLY A 264 -22.96 2.93 -5.16
C GLY A 264 -22.19 1.85 -5.90
N TYR A 265 -20.98 1.50 -5.45
CA TYR A 265 -20.09 0.61 -6.19
C TYR A 265 -19.73 -0.65 -5.40
N ARG A 266 -19.63 -1.78 -6.10
CA ARG A 266 -19.11 -3.04 -5.57
C ARG A 266 -18.03 -3.60 -6.49
N LYS A 267 -16.98 -4.15 -5.90
CA LYS A 267 -15.84 -4.73 -6.62
C LYS A 267 -15.89 -6.25 -6.50
N ILE A 268 -15.71 -6.92 -7.63
CA ILE A 268 -15.45 -8.36 -7.75
C ILE A 268 -13.99 -8.49 -8.14
N HIS A 269 -13.19 -9.07 -7.25
CA HIS A 269 -11.80 -9.39 -7.48
C HIS A 269 -11.66 -10.87 -7.86
N LEU A 270 -10.87 -11.19 -8.88
CA LEU A 270 -10.63 -12.57 -9.30
C LEU A 270 -9.21 -12.84 -9.78
N MET A 271 -8.71 -14.04 -9.44
CA MET A 271 -7.33 -14.49 -9.70
C MET A 271 -7.19 -15.42 -10.91
N ASP A 272 -8.23 -16.18 -11.27
CA ASP A 272 -8.22 -17.10 -12.43
C ASP A 272 -8.72 -16.41 -13.72
N VAL A 273 -7.98 -15.36 -14.13
CA VAL A 273 -8.42 -14.45 -15.20
C VAL A 273 -8.62 -15.16 -16.53
N SER A 274 -7.70 -16.06 -16.92
CA SER A 274 -7.77 -16.78 -18.20
C SER A 274 -9.06 -17.58 -18.32
N ASN A 275 -9.33 -18.44 -17.33
CA ASN A 275 -10.48 -19.33 -17.39
C ASN A 275 -11.79 -18.55 -17.25
N THR A 276 -11.82 -17.52 -16.40
CA THR A 276 -13.00 -16.66 -16.25
C THR A 276 -13.33 -15.91 -17.53
N ILE A 277 -12.34 -15.31 -18.20
CA ILE A 277 -12.56 -14.60 -19.46
C ILE A 277 -13.02 -15.57 -20.55
N GLU A 278 -12.47 -16.78 -20.63
CA GLU A 278 -12.87 -17.75 -21.65
C GLU A 278 -14.35 -18.13 -21.53
N ASN A 279 -14.80 -18.41 -20.30
CA ASN A 279 -16.08 -19.07 -20.02
C ASN A 279 -17.22 -18.14 -19.57
N ASN A 280 -16.94 -16.97 -19.01
CA ASN A 280 -17.97 -16.09 -18.45
C ASN A 280 -18.64 -15.21 -19.53
N GLU A 281 -19.76 -15.68 -20.08
CA GLU A 281 -20.52 -14.94 -21.11
C GLU A 281 -21.04 -13.59 -20.63
N LYS A 282 -21.42 -13.45 -19.36
CA LYS A 282 -21.95 -12.18 -18.82
C LYS A 282 -20.87 -11.12 -18.68
N ILE A 283 -19.72 -11.46 -18.11
CA ILE A 283 -18.59 -10.54 -18.02
C ILE A 283 -18.19 -10.08 -19.44
N ASN A 284 -18.07 -11.00 -20.39
CA ASN A 284 -17.73 -10.67 -21.77
C ASN A 284 -18.80 -9.83 -22.48
N TYR A 285 -20.08 -10.03 -22.14
CA TYR A 285 -21.15 -9.17 -22.64
C TYR A 285 -21.03 -7.75 -22.06
N MET A 286 -20.80 -7.64 -20.75
CA MET A 286 -20.64 -6.35 -20.07
C MET A 286 -19.42 -5.57 -20.56
N PHE A 287 -18.34 -6.27 -20.86
CA PHE A 287 -17.04 -5.73 -21.27
C PHE A 287 -16.57 -6.37 -22.59
N PRO A 288 -17.05 -5.90 -23.76
CA PRO A 288 -16.76 -6.52 -25.06
C PRO A 288 -15.27 -6.61 -25.39
N ASP A 289 -14.50 -5.61 -24.96
CA ASP A 289 -13.08 -5.49 -25.30
C ASP A 289 -12.18 -6.30 -24.35
N LEU A 290 -12.73 -6.86 -23.26
CA LEU A 290 -11.97 -7.58 -22.23
C LEU A 290 -11.19 -8.77 -22.82
N LYS A 291 -11.82 -9.57 -23.68
CA LYS A 291 -11.16 -10.72 -24.33
C LYS A 291 -9.98 -10.29 -25.19
N GLU A 292 -10.15 -9.21 -25.95
CA GLU A 292 -9.10 -8.72 -26.84
C GLU A 292 -7.95 -8.11 -26.03
N ASN A 293 -8.26 -7.28 -25.03
CA ASN A 293 -7.27 -6.64 -24.17
C ASN A 293 -6.49 -7.69 -23.37
N TYR A 294 -7.17 -8.69 -22.79
CA TYR A 294 -6.51 -9.80 -22.11
C TYR A 294 -5.56 -10.57 -23.04
N LYS A 295 -5.97 -10.84 -24.29
CA LYS A 295 -5.13 -11.52 -25.27
C LYS A 295 -3.90 -10.69 -25.66
N LYS A 296 -4.02 -9.37 -25.74
CA LYS A 296 -2.87 -8.49 -26.03
C LYS A 296 -1.85 -8.58 -24.90
N ILE A 297 -2.27 -8.36 -23.66
CA ILE A 297 -1.37 -8.37 -22.51
C ILE A 297 -0.78 -9.76 -22.23
N SER A 298 -1.51 -10.86 -22.43
CA SER A 298 -0.98 -12.22 -22.19
C SER A 298 0.06 -12.65 -23.21
N ASN A 299 0.11 -12.03 -24.39
CA ASN A 299 1.22 -12.21 -25.33
C ASN A 299 2.45 -11.39 -24.95
N GLU A 300 2.27 -10.29 -24.22
CA GLU A 300 3.34 -9.36 -23.83
C GLU A 300 3.99 -9.71 -22.49
N TYR A 301 3.23 -10.28 -21.55
CA TYR A 301 3.66 -10.58 -20.18
C TYR A 301 3.44 -12.06 -19.82
N ASN A 302 4.13 -12.56 -18.79
CA ASN A 302 3.87 -13.89 -18.24
C ASN A 302 2.44 -13.97 -17.65
N ASN A 303 1.81 -15.12 -17.77
CA ASN A 303 0.35 -15.35 -17.63
C ASN A 303 -0.26 -15.20 -16.22
N SER A 304 0.36 -14.48 -15.29
CA SER A 304 -0.18 -14.29 -13.94
C SER A 304 -0.80 -12.90 -13.83
N PHE A 305 -2.12 -12.83 -13.93
CA PHE A 305 -2.88 -11.60 -13.78
C PHE A 305 -3.97 -11.76 -12.74
N SER A 306 -4.49 -10.63 -12.26
CA SER A 306 -5.79 -10.56 -11.60
C SER A 306 -6.68 -9.54 -12.29
N LEU A 307 -7.99 -9.73 -12.16
CA LEU A 307 -9.01 -8.90 -12.77
C LEU A 307 -9.90 -8.35 -11.67
N ASP A 308 -10.05 -7.03 -11.63
CA ASP A 308 -11.08 -6.37 -10.84
C ASP A 308 -12.20 -5.92 -11.77
N ILE A 309 -13.43 -6.23 -11.39
CA ILE A 309 -14.65 -5.71 -12.01
C ILE A 309 -15.36 -4.84 -10.99
N VAL A 310 -15.53 -3.56 -11.31
CA VAL A 310 -16.27 -2.64 -10.47
C VAL A 310 -17.61 -2.34 -11.10
N LEU A 311 -18.66 -2.69 -10.38
CA LEU A 311 -20.04 -2.55 -10.78
C LEU A 311 -20.66 -1.33 -10.13
N SER A 312 -21.39 -0.53 -10.91
CA SER A 312 -22.09 0.67 -10.44
C SER A 312 -23.57 0.40 -10.16
N GLY A 313 -24.22 1.30 -9.41
CA GLY A 313 -25.67 1.30 -9.24
C GLY A 313 -26.20 0.47 -8.07
N ASN A 314 -25.35 0.18 -7.07
CA ASN A 314 -25.67 -0.68 -5.92
C ASN A 314 -26.16 -2.08 -6.34
N PRO A 315 -25.35 -2.87 -7.06
CA PRO A 315 -25.75 -4.22 -7.45
C PRO A 315 -26.01 -5.08 -6.21
N SER A 316 -27.12 -5.80 -6.25
CA SER A 316 -27.51 -6.77 -5.22
C SER A 316 -26.57 -7.99 -5.22
N ASP A 317 -26.59 -8.72 -4.11
CA ASP A 317 -25.89 -10.01 -4.00
C ASP A 317 -26.32 -11.00 -5.10
N ASP A 318 -27.63 -11.02 -5.44
CA ASP A 318 -28.15 -11.89 -6.49
C ASP A 318 -27.64 -11.49 -7.89
N GLU A 319 -27.52 -10.19 -8.17
CA GLU A 319 -26.94 -9.70 -9.43
C GLU A 319 -25.47 -10.09 -9.57
N ILE A 320 -24.69 -9.96 -8.49
CA ILE A 320 -23.27 -10.35 -8.47
C ILE A 320 -23.11 -11.86 -8.60
N LEU A 321 -23.87 -12.63 -7.83
CA LEU A 321 -23.84 -14.09 -7.90
C LEU A 321 -24.17 -14.57 -9.31
N ASN A 322 -25.19 -13.98 -9.94
CA ASN A 322 -25.58 -14.28 -11.31
C ASN A 322 -24.47 -14.01 -12.34
N ILE A 323 -23.58 -13.04 -12.08
CA ILE A 323 -22.37 -12.80 -12.90
C ILE A 323 -21.34 -13.91 -12.67
N ILE A 324 -21.05 -14.24 -11.41
CA ILE A 324 -20.08 -15.28 -11.02
C ILE A 324 -20.49 -16.66 -11.56
N GLU A 325 -21.77 -17.03 -11.43
CA GLU A 325 -22.32 -18.31 -11.89
C GLU A 325 -22.16 -18.51 -13.41
N SER A 326 -22.08 -17.41 -14.17
CA SER A 326 -21.88 -17.48 -15.63
C SER A 326 -20.49 -17.98 -16.03
N ASP A 327 -19.49 -17.96 -15.13
CA ASP A 327 -18.14 -18.50 -15.41
C ASP A 327 -18.16 -20.03 -15.55
N ILE A 328 -19.07 -20.72 -14.87
CA ILE A 328 -18.96 -22.19 -14.72
C ILE A 328 -20.17 -22.94 -15.31
N SER A 329 -21.05 -22.25 -16.04
CA SER A 329 -22.27 -22.84 -16.60
C SER A 329 -22.06 -23.65 -17.91
N LYS A 330 -20.87 -24.23 -18.16
CA LYS A 330 -20.61 -25.10 -19.33
C LYS A 330 -19.82 -26.35 -18.98
#